data_AF-A0A351T4S6-F1
#
_entry.id   AF-A0A351T4S6-F1
#
_cell.length_a   1.000
_cell.length_b   1.000
_cell.length_c   1.000
_cell.angle_alpha   90.00
_cell.angle_beta   90.00
_cell.angle_gamma   90.00
#
_symmetry.space_group_name_H-M   'P 1'
#
loop_
_entity.id
_entity.type
_entity.pdbx_description
1 polymer ?
#
loop_
_entity_poly.entity_id
_entity_poly.type
_entity_poly.pdbx_seq_one_letter_code
_entity_poly.pdbx_strand_id
1 'polypeptide(L)'
;PVLCNVGCLARISSFRESGDGRYFIILDGICRFAIVEEMAVTTLYRQVRADYAPFAVDLENQQEQESQIDRQLLLDTLRGYLEQRHLSADWKEIEATPTAGLVNSLTMSCPFEIAEKQALLEAPTLVERNECLLALLQMASANTGSPPDNTPLQ
;
A
#
# COMPACT_ATOMS: atom_id res chain seq x y z
N PRO A 1 3.22 -1.62 20.26
CA PRO A 1 2.13 -1.87 19.28
C PRO A 1 2.20 -3.34 18.87
N VAL A 2 1.06 -3.94 18.51
CA VAL A 2 1.03 -5.29 17.92
C VAL A 2 1.58 -5.19 16.49
N LEU A 3 2.41 -6.16 16.08
CA LEU A 3 2.92 -6.25 14.72
C LEU A 3 1.94 -7.04 13.84
N CYS A 4 1.80 -6.63 12.58
CA CYS A 4 1.19 -7.48 11.57
C CYS A 4 2.18 -8.59 11.17
N ASN A 5 1.67 -9.69 10.64
CA ASN A 5 2.51 -10.85 10.31
C ASN A 5 3.40 -10.61 9.08
N VAL A 6 3.02 -9.68 8.20
CA VAL A 6 3.79 -9.34 7.01
C VAL A 6 4.37 -7.93 7.13
N GLY A 7 5.66 -7.81 6.83
CA GLY A 7 6.39 -6.55 6.75
C GLY A 7 7.07 -6.35 5.39
N CYS A 8 7.71 -5.20 5.22
CA CYS A 8 8.52 -4.88 4.05
C CYS A 8 9.96 -4.63 4.47
N LEU A 9 10.90 -5.36 3.86
CA LEU A 9 12.32 -5.09 3.97
C LEU A 9 12.62 -3.80 3.21
N ALA A 10 13.34 -2.88 3.86
CA ALA A 10 13.76 -1.65 3.23
C ALA A 10 15.23 -1.33 3.51
N ARG A 11 15.88 -0.70 2.54
CA ARG A 11 17.23 -0.15 2.67
C ARG A 11 17.15 1.31 3.09
N ILE A 12 17.95 1.71 4.07
CA ILE A 12 18.17 3.13 4.37
C ILE A 12 19.02 3.73 3.25
N SER A 13 18.41 4.56 2.41
CA SER A 13 19.09 5.24 1.31
C SER A 13 19.60 6.63 1.68
N SER A 14 19.00 7.25 2.71
CA SER A 14 19.48 8.50 3.28
C SER A 14 19.01 8.64 4.72
N PHE A 15 19.79 9.32 5.56
CA PHE A 15 19.35 9.77 6.87
C PHE A 15 19.96 11.13 7.20
N ARG A 16 19.20 11.96 7.92
CA ARG A 16 19.65 13.28 8.36
C ARG A 16 19.12 13.55 9.76
N GLU A 17 19.96 14.10 10.61
CA GLU A 17 19.51 14.63 11.91
C GLU A 17 18.91 16.03 11.70
N SER A 18 17.77 16.26 12.32
CA SER A 18 17.14 17.57 12.43
C SER A 18 17.61 18.22 13.74
N GLY A 19 17.76 19.55 13.74
CA GLY A 19 18.25 20.31 14.90
C GLY A 19 17.35 20.28 16.14
N ASP A 20 16.23 19.56 16.08
CA ASP A 20 15.26 19.37 17.17
C ASP A 20 15.23 17.93 17.72
N GLY A 21 16.28 17.13 17.44
CA GLY A 21 16.41 15.77 17.96
C GLY A 21 15.57 14.73 17.21
N ARG A 22 15.12 15.03 15.99
CA ARG A 22 14.43 14.08 15.09
C ARG A 22 15.37 13.59 14.00
N TYR A 23 15.13 12.37 13.53
CA TYR A 23 15.77 11.86 12.31
C TYR A 23 14.79 11.89 11.15
N PHE A 24 15.28 12.35 10.00
CA PHE A 24 14.61 12.17 8.71
C PHE A 24 15.31 11.04 7.98
N ILE A 25 14.61 9.93 7.75
CA ILE A 25 15.16 8.72 7.12
C ILE A 25 14.38 8.48 5.82
N ILE A 26 15.11 8.25 4.73
CA ILE A 26 14.55 7.81 3.45
C ILE A 26 14.85 6.31 3.32
N LEU A 27 13.79 5.56 3.00
CA LEU A 27 13.82 4.11 2.87
C LEU A 27 13.40 3.71 1.45
N ASP A 28 14.16 2.80 0.85
CA ASP A 28 13.76 2.14 -0.39
C ASP A 28 13.22 0.75 -0.04
N GLY A 29 11.93 0.51 -0.27
CA GLY A 29 11.34 -0.83 -0.12
C GLY A 29 11.94 -1.81 -1.12
N ILE A 30 12.25 -3.02 -0.66
CA ILE A 30 12.90 -4.07 -1.47
C ILE A 30 11.92 -5.22 -1.74
N CYS A 31 11.47 -5.90 -0.69
CA CYS A 31 10.58 -7.05 -0.79
C CYS A 31 9.84 -7.26 0.52
N ARG A 32 8.75 -8.01 0.46
CA ARG A 32 7.97 -8.39 1.64
C ARG A 32 8.59 -9.58 2.36
N PHE A 33 8.22 -9.72 3.62
CA PHE A 33 8.58 -10.87 4.45
C PHE A 33 7.47 -11.19 5.45
N ALA A 34 7.37 -12.46 5.82
CA ALA A 34 6.58 -12.91 6.95
C ALA A 34 7.44 -12.94 8.22
N ILE A 35 6.88 -12.49 9.35
CA ILE A 35 7.49 -12.62 10.67
C ILE A 35 7.29 -14.06 11.13
N VAL A 36 8.39 -14.79 11.33
CA VAL A 36 8.35 -16.14 11.91
C VAL A 36 8.29 -16.05 13.43
N GLU A 37 9.15 -15.20 14.02
CA GLU A 37 9.12 -14.91 15.46
C GLU A 37 9.79 -13.57 15.77
N GLU A 38 9.37 -12.94 16.86
CA GLU A 38 10.09 -11.83 17.48
C GLU A 38 11.13 -12.37 18.46
N MET A 39 12.39 -11.96 18.30
CA MET A 39 13.51 -12.46 19.08
C MET A 39 13.57 -11.79 20.46
N ALA A 40 13.89 -12.57 21.49
CA ALA A 40 14.20 -12.04 22.82
C ALA A 40 15.60 -11.39 22.81
N VAL A 41 15.66 -10.05 22.79
CA VAL A 41 16.90 -9.28 22.63
C VAL A 41 17.03 -8.18 23.69
N THR A 42 18.27 -7.79 23.98
CA THR A 42 18.59 -6.68 24.91
C THR A 42 18.73 -5.33 24.22
N THR A 43 18.58 -5.28 22.89
CA THR A 43 18.65 -4.04 22.11
C THR A 43 17.44 -3.16 22.36
N LEU A 44 17.58 -1.85 22.12
CA LEU A 44 16.48 -0.89 22.23
C LEU A 44 15.45 -0.99 21.09
N TYR A 45 15.70 -1.84 20.10
CA TYR A 45 14.83 -2.10 18.97
C TYR A 45 14.48 -3.58 18.89
N ARG A 46 13.33 -3.85 18.28
CA ARG A 46 12.81 -5.20 18.03
C ARG A 46 13.63 -5.89 16.94
N GLN A 47 13.80 -7.19 17.07
CA GLN A 47 14.43 -8.02 16.06
C GLN A 47 13.48 -9.18 15.76
N VAL A 48 13.36 -9.54 14.48
CA VAL A 48 12.50 -10.64 14.04
C VAL A 48 13.29 -11.60 13.17
N ARG A 49 12.93 -12.88 13.24
CA ARG A 49 13.30 -13.84 12.20
C ARG A 49 12.29 -13.70 11.06
N ALA A 50 12.77 -13.28 9.90
CA ALA A 50 11.95 -13.06 8.72
C ALA A 50 12.05 -14.25 7.75
N ASP A 51 10.91 -14.63 7.17
CA ASP A 51 10.83 -15.55 6.03
C ASP A 51 10.45 -14.77 4.76
N TYR A 52 11.29 -14.86 3.75
CA TYR A 52 11.14 -14.18 2.47
C TYR A 52 10.60 -15.11 1.38
N ALA A 53 10.59 -16.43 1.60
CA ALA A 53 10.24 -17.40 0.58
C ALA A 53 8.83 -17.20 -0.01
N PRO A 54 7.79 -16.86 0.78
CA PRO A 54 6.45 -16.59 0.24
C PRO A 54 6.40 -15.39 -0.72
N PHE A 55 7.39 -14.49 -0.66
CA PHE A 55 7.44 -13.23 -1.39
C PHE A 55 8.62 -13.16 -2.36
N ALA A 56 9.18 -14.31 -2.77
CA ALA A 56 10.29 -14.35 -3.72
C ALA A 56 9.99 -13.62 -5.04
N VAL A 57 8.71 -13.65 -5.47
CA VAL A 57 8.20 -12.95 -6.66
C VAL A 57 8.37 -11.43 -6.61
N ASP A 58 8.54 -10.84 -5.42
CA ASP A 58 8.78 -9.39 -5.29
C ASP A 58 10.11 -8.96 -5.90
N LEU A 59 11.06 -9.90 -6.03
CA LEU A 59 12.39 -9.66 -6.60
C LEU A 59 12.45 -9.95 -8.11
N GLU A 60 11.37 -10.46 -8.69
CA GLU A 60 11.26 -10.80 -10.10
C GLU A 60 10.77 -9.61 -10.94
N ASN A 61 10.94 -9.70 -12.26
CA ASN A 61 10.40 -8.70 -13.17
C ASN A 61 8.87 -8.81 -13.23
N GLN A 62 8.18 -7.72 -12.89
CA GLN A 62 6.73 -7.70 -12.78
C GLN A 62 5.98 -7.66 -14.13
N GLN A 63 6.68 -7.58 -15.27
CA GLN A 63 6.08 -7.49 -16.61
C GLN A 63 5.04 -8.58 -16.91
N GLU A 64 5.30 -9.83 -16.51
CA GLU A 64 4.37 -10.93 -16.75
C GLU A 64 3.07 -10.75 -15.96
N GLN A 65 3.17 -10.37 -14.68
CA GLN A 65 2.00 -10.09 -13.85
C GLN A 65 1.26 -8.84 -14.33
N GLU A 66 2.00 -7.81 -14.74
CA GLU A 66 1.45 -6.56 -15.23
C GLU A 66 0.60 -6.77 -16.49
N SER A 67 0.99 -7.70 -17.37
CA SER A 67 0.24 -8.04 -18.57
C SER A 67 -1.13 -8.68 -18.31
N GLN A 68 -1.36 -9.18 -17.09
CA GLN A 68 -2.62 -9.80 -16.68
C GLN A 68 -3.61 -8.78 -16.08
N ILE A 69 -3.17 -7.55 -15.85
CA ILE A 69 -3.98 -6.51 -15.22
C ILE A 69 -4.75 -5.73 -16.28
N ASP A 70 -6.06 -5.61 -16.09
CA ASP A 70 -6.87 -4.67 -16.86
C ASP A 70 -6.55 -3.23 -16.44
N ARG A 71 -5.59 -2.63 -17.14
CA ARG A 71 -5.17 -1.24 -16.92
C ARG A 71 -6.32 -0.26 -17.13
N GLN A 72 -7.20 -0.52 -18.10
CA GLN A 72 -8.29 0.41 -18.41
C GLN A 72 -9.30 0.44 -17.25
N LEU A 73 -9.64 -0.73 -16.70
CA LEU A 73 -10.49 -0.84 -15.52
C LEU A 73 -9.90 -0.10 -14.30
N LEU A 74 -8.58 -0.19 -14.09
CA LEU A 74 -7.89 0.56 -13.03
C LEU A 74 -8.02 2.07 -13.21
N LEU A 75 -7.77 2.57 -14.42
CA LEU A 75 -7.85 4.00 -14.72
C LEU A 75 -9.28 4.54 -14.58
N ASP A 76 -10.27 3.80 -15.08
CA ASP A 76 -11.67 4.22 -15.00
C ASP A 76 -12.19 4.20 -13.55
N THR A 77 -11.80 3.20 -12.77
CA THR A 77 -12.12 3.13 -11.33
C THR A 77 -11.47 4.28 -10.56
N LEU A 78 -10.20 4.57 -10.84
CA LEU A 78 -9.49 5.69 -10.24
C LEU A 78 -10.15 7.03 -10.59
N ARG A 79 -10.59 7.21 -11.85
CA ARG A 79 -11.30 8.41 -12.29
C ARG A 79 -12.57 8.64 -11.48
N GLY A 80 -13.41 7.60 -11.37
CA GLY A 80 -14.63 7.67 -10.58
C GLY A 80 -14.36 8.01 -9.10
N TYR A 81 -13.30 7.43 -8.52
CA TYR A 81 -12.87 7.76 -7.16
C TYR A 81 -12.47 9.22 -6.99
N LEU A 82 -11.61 9.74 -7.87
CA LEU A 82 -11.12 11.11 -7.79
C LEU A 82 -12.24 12.13 -8.01
N GLU A 83 -13.13 11.89 -8.98
CA GLU A 83 -14.27 12.76 -9.27
C GLU A 83 -15.19 12.92 -8.06
N GLN A 84 -15.53 11.81 -7.39
CA GLN A 84 -16.39 11.83 -6.20
C GLN A 84 -15.73 12.48 -4.98
N ARG A 85 -14.40 12.45 -4.90
CA ARG A 85 -13.63 13.08 -3.82
C ARG A 85 -13.21 14.51 -4.15
N HIS A 86 -13.59 15.04 -5.32
CA HIS A 86 -13.18 16.36 -5.81
C HIS A 86 -11.65 16.55 -5.82
N LEU A 87 -10.92 15.48 -6.11
CA LEU A 87 -9.46 15.49 -6.18
C LEU A 87 -9.02 15.72 -7.61
N SER A 88 -8.01 16.58 -7.79
CA SER A 88 -7.33 16.75 -9.07
C SER A 88 -6.18 15.76 -9.21
N ALA A 89 -5.93 15.33 -10.44
CA ALA A 89 -4.81 14.46 -10.77
C ALA A 89 -4.16 14.89 -12.09
N ASP A 90 -2.85 14.67 -12.19
CA ASP A 90 -2.13 14.78 -13.46
C ASP A 90 -2.32 13.48 -14.26
N TRP A 91 -3.35 13.48 -15.10
CA TRP A 91 -3.68 12.33 -15.93
C TRP A 91 -2.57 11.95 -16.92
N LYS A 92 -1.75 12.92 -17.34
CA LYS A 92 -0.64 12.64 -18.25
C LYS A 92 0.43 11.82 -17.55
N GLU A 93 0.74 12.13 -16.30
CA GLU A 93 1.68 11.35 -15.49
C GLU A 93 1.13 9.96 -15.16
N ILE A 94 -0.15 9.87 -14.79
CA ILE A 94 -0.83 8.60 -14.49
C ILE A 94 -0.80 7.66 -15.71
N GLU A 95 -1.18 8.16 -16.88
CA GLU A 95 -1.23 7.37 -18.11
C GLU A 95 0.15 6.92 -18.57
N ALA A 96 1.20 7.72 -18.32
CA ALA A 96 2.58 7.38 -18.64
C ALA A 96 3.22 6.39 -17.63
N THR A 97 2.67 6.28 -16.42
CA THR A 97 3.21 5.41 -15.37
C THR A 97 2.84 3.95 -15.62
N PRO A 98 3.79 2.99 -15.63
CA PRO A 98 3.49 1.56 -15.73
C PRO A 98 2.48 1.12 -14.66
N THR A 99 1.61 0.17 -14.98
CA THR A 99 0.52 -0.29 -14.11
C THR A 99 1.03 -0.77 -12.76
N ALA A 100 2.15 -1.49 -12.73
CA ALA A 100 2.78 -1.92 -11.48
C ALA A 100 3.19 -0.72 -10.59
N GLY A 101 3.80 0.29 -11.21
CA GLY A 101 4.16 1.55 -10.55
C GLY A 101 2.93 2.31 -10.07
N LEU A 102 1.86 2.32 -10.85
CA LEU A 102 0.61 2.98 -10.50
C LEU A 102 -0.04 2.33 -9.27
N VAL A 103 -0.14 0.99 -9.24
CA VAL A 103 -0.68 0.24 -8.08
C VAL A 103 0.12 0.55 -6.80
N ASN A 104 1.45 0.58 -6.89
CA ASN A 104 2.32 0.93 -5.76
C ASN A 104 2.08 2.37 -5.28
N SER A 105 2.09 3.34 -6.21
CA SER A 105 1.91 4.75 -5.89
C SER A 105 0.54 5.04 -5.27
N LEU A 106 -0.53 4.42 -5.78
CA LEU A 106 -1.88 4.57 -5.24
C LEU A 106 -2.00 3.97 -3.84
N THR A 107 -1.42 2.79 -3.59
CA THR A 107 -1.39 2.18 -2.25
C THR A 107 -0.76 3.10 -1.20
N MET A 108 0.27 3.86 -1.58
CA MET A 108 0.94 4.81 -0.69
C MET A 108 0.18 6.14 -0.53
N SER A 109 -0.39 6.65 -1.62
CA SER A 109 -0.90 8.03 -1.70
C SER A 109 -2.38 8.14 -1.32
N CYS A 110 -3.16 7.07 -1.54
CA CYS A 110 -4.57 7.07 -1.16
C CYS A 110 -4.72 7.09 0.37
N PRO A 111 -5.74 7.80 0.89
CA PRO A 111 -6.02 7.92 2.32
C PRO A 111 -6.69 6.65 2.86
N PHE A 112 -6.04 5.50 2.68
CA PHE A 112 -6.50 4.21 3.20
C PHE A 112 -6.18 4.08 4.69
N GLU A 113 -7.08 3.40 5.39
CA GLU A 113 -6.92 3.02 6.78
C GLU A 113 -5.79 1.99 6.93
N ILE A 114 -5.27 1.85 8.16
CA ILE A 114 -4.14 0.96 8.45
C ILE A 114 -4.44 -0.48 7.99
N ALA A 115 -5.66 -0.97 8.25
CA ALA A 115 -6.07 -2.32 7.88
C ALA A 115 -6.12 -2.53 6.35
N GLU A 116 -6.55 -1.51 5.61
CA GLU A 116 -6.62 -1.54 4.14
C GLU A 116 -5.22 -1.51 3.53
N LYS A 117 -4.32 -0.68 4.06
CA LYS A 117 -2.90 -0.67 3.66
C LYS A 117 -2.23 -2.01 3.94
N GLN A 118 -2.54 -2.63 5.08
CA GLN A 118 -2.01 -3.95 5.41
C GLN A 118 -2.55 -5.02 4.46
N ALA A 119 -3.84 -4.99 4.11
CA ALA A 119 -4.42 -5.91 3.13
C ALA A 119 -3.75 -5.79 1.75
N LEU A 120 -3.47 -4.56 1.30
CA LEU A 120 -2.73 -4.30 0.07
C LEU A 120 -1.28 -4.80 0.13
N LEU A 121 -0.62 -4.71 1.29
CA LEU A 121 0.73 -5.26 1.49
C LEU A 121 0.73 -6.79 1.47
N GLU A 122 -0.30 -7.41 2.03
CA GLU A 122 -0.43 -8.86 2.17
C GLU A 122 -0.90 -9.59 0.90
N ALA A 123 -1.46 -8.87 -0.07
CA ALA A 123 -1.94 -9.44 -1.33
C ALA A 123 -0.84 -10.22 -2.08
N PRO A 124 -0.98 -11.53 -2.37
CA PRO A 124 0.16 -12.37 -2.75
C PRO A 124 0.84 -11.92 -4.04
N THR A 125 0.07 -11.57 -5.06
CA THR A 125 0.57 -11.15 -6.38
C THR A 125 0.20 -9.69 -6.71
N LEU A 126 0.86 -9.11 -7.72
CA LEU A 126 0.49 -7.80 -8.24
C LEU A 126 -0.96 -7.75 -8.74
N VAL A 127 -1.44 -8.84 -9.34
CA VAL A 127 -2.82 -8.95 -9.86
C VAL A 127 -3.82 -8.91 -8.72
N GLU A 128 -3.67 -9.77 -7.71
CA GLU A 128 -4.56 -9.79 -6.53
C GLU A 128 -4.51 -8.48 -5.76
N ARG A 129 -3.34 -7.84 -5.72
CA ARG A 129 -3.19 -6.51 -5.11
C ARG A 129 -3.95 -5.44 -5.89
N ASN A 130 -3.93 -5.50 -7.22
CA ASN A 130 -4.73 -4.62 -8.07
C ASN A 130 -6.24 -4.84 -7.85
N GLU A 131 -6.68 -6.10 -7.76
CA GLU A 131 -8.08 -6.42 -7.46
C GLU A 131 -8.52 -5.89 -6.09
N CYS A 132 -7.67 -6.05 -5.08
CA CYS A 132 -7.89 -5.47 -3.74
C CYS A 132 -7.99 -3.93 -3.82
N LEU A 133 -7.07 -3.29 -4.55
CA LEU A 133 -7.07 -1.83 -4.74
C LEU A 133 -8.35 -1.35 -5.44
N LEU A 134 -8.79 -2.04 -6.50
CA LEU A 134 -10.03 -1.74 -7.21
C LEU A 134 -11.23 -1.80 -6.25
N ALA A 135 -11.33 -2.87 -5.46
CA ALA A 135 -12.40 -3.02 -4.49
C ALA A 135 -12.41 -1.89 -3.46
N LEU A 136 -11.25 -1.53 -2.91
CA LEU A 136 -11.11 -0.44 -1.95
C LEU A 136 -11.51 0.92 -2.54
N LEU A 137 -11.07 1.22 -3.76
CA LEU A 137 -11.45 2.45 -4.46
C LEU A 137 -12.98 2.52 -4.69
N GLN A 138 -13.59 1.42 -5.13
CA GLN A 138 -15.03 1.33 -5.36
C GLN A 138 -15.84 1.49 -4.06
N MET A 139 -15.41 0.87 -2.96
CA MET A 139 -16.06 1.02 -1.65
C MET A 139 -15.94 2.46 -1.14
N ALA A 140 -14.75 3.05 -1.25
CA ALA A 140 -14.50 4.43 -0.82
C ALA A 140 -15.28 5.45 -1.66
N SER A 141 -15.62 5.08 -2.90
CA SER A 141 -16.52 5.79 -3.80
C SER A 141 -17.98 5.70 -3.35
N ALA A 142 -18.48 4.48 -3.11
CA ALA A 142 -19.87 4.24 -2.71
C ALA A 142 -20.25 4.85 -1.35
N ASN A 143 -19.29 4.91 -0.41
CA ASN A 143 -19.53 5.41 0.96
C ASN A 143 -19.76 6.92 1.07
N THR A 144 -19.67 7.69 -0.02
CA THR A 144 -20.02 9.12 -0.01
C THR A 144 -21.54 9.38 -0.05
N GLY A 145 -22.38 8.33 -0.09
CA GLY A 145 -23.84 8.41 -0.23
C GLY A 145 -24.70 8.12 1.02
N SER A 146 -24.14 7.94 2.22
CA SER A 146 -24.96 7.74 3.43
C SER A 146 -25.23 9.09 4.14
N PRO A 147 -26.50 9.52 4.32
CA PRO A 147 -26.82 10.63 5.20
C PRO A 147 -26.42 10.28 6.64
N PRO A 148 -26.17 11.27 7.53
CA PRO A 148 -26.01 10.97 8.95
C PRO A 148 -27.26 10.25 9.45
N ASP A 149 -27.07 9.06 9.98
CA ASP A 149 -28.10 8.26 10.63
C ASP A 149 -28.58 9.05 11.85
N ASN A 150 -29.60 9.88 11.65
CA ASN A 150 -30.25 10.63 12.69
C ASN A 150 -31.30 9.71 13.31
N THR A 151 -30.85 8.62 13.95
CA THR A 151 -31.73 7.80 14.78
C THR A 151 -31.85 8.48 16.14
N PRO A 152 -33.02 9.04 16.51
CA PRO A 152 -33.21 9.55 17.85
C PRO A 152 -33.23 8.36 18.81
N LEU A 153 -32.33 8.38 19.80
CA LEU A 153 -32.37 7.48 20.94
C LEU A 153 -33.70 7.69 21.68
N GLN A 154 -34.57 6.68 21.68
CA GLN A 154 -35.58 6.48 22.71
C GLN A 154 -34.95 5.79 23.91
#